data_AF-A0A7S2FUB0-F1
#
_entry.id   AF-A0A7S2FUB0-F1
#
_cell.length_a   1.000
_cell.length_b   1.000
_cell.length_c   1.000
_cell.angle_alpha   90.00
_cell.angle_beta   90.00
_cell.angle_gamma   90.00
#
_symmetry.space_group_name_H-M   'P 1'
#
loop_
_entity.id
_entity.type
_entity.pdbx_description
1 polymer ?
#
loop_
_entity_poly.entity_id
_entity_poly.type
_entity_poly.pdbx_seq_one_letter_code
_entity_poly.pdbx_strand_id
1 'polypeptide(L)'
;RMAKDFRFIAPVVPVSGDGLSGEALCEALGNFRLEDAVPDLNAQQYDFRTDPFEPNRVWFTARGTGTNTGPVFGVLPASGKRHEGPPQTNSLTFNEVGEVT
;
A
#
# COMPACT_ATOMS: atom_id res chain seq x y z
N ARG A 1 -2.50 4.95 -12.21
CA ARG A 1 -1.31 4.50 -12.98
C ARG A 1 -0.07 5.12 -12.33
N MET A 2 1.02 4.39 -12.21
CA MET A 2 2.29 4.92 -11.70
C MET A 2 3.02 5.68 -12.80
N ALA A 3 3.56 6.85 -12.47
CA ALA A 3 4.45 7.61 -13.34
C ALA A 3 5.80 6.88 -13.50
N LYS A 4 6.59 7.25 -14.51
CA LYS A 4 7.91 6.65 -14.77
C LYS A 4 8.87 6.86 -13.59
N ASP A 5 8.73 7.98 -12.91
CA ASP A 5 9.54 8.42 -11.78
C ASP A 5 8.94 8.08 -10.41
N PHE A 6 7.85 7.29 -10.37
CA PHE A 6 7.18 6.88 -9.14
C PHE A 6 8.16 6.40 -8.05
N ARG A 7 7.90 6.82 -6.81
CA ARG A 7 8.60 6.38 -5.60
C ARG A 7 7.64 5.90 -4.54
N PHE A 8 7.78 4.65 -4.15
CA PHE A 8 7.15 4.13 -2.94
C PHE A 8 8.02 4.43 -1.74
N ILE A 9 7.45 5.18 -0.80
CA ILE A 9 8.06 5.56 0.47
C ILE A 9 7.18 5.03 1.59
N ALA A 10 7.74 4.20 2.45
CA ALA A 10 7.10 3.78 3.70
C ALA A 10 8.07 4.04 4.86
N PRO A 11 7.59 4.07 6.12
CA PRO A 11 8.46 4.34 7.27
C PRO A 11 9.68 3.42 7.39
N VAL A 12 9.62 2.24 6.77
CA VAL A 12 10.68 1.21 6.78
C VAL A 12 11.17 0.86 5.36
N VAL A 13 10.64 1.49 4.31
CA VAL A 13 10.96 1.17 2.91
C VAL A 13 11.37 2.41 2.12
N PRO A 14 12.55 2.41 1.47
CA PRO A 14 13.67 1.48 1.61
C PRO A 14 14.63 1.92 2.72
N VAL A 15 15.36 0.93 3.20
CA VAL A 15 16.71 1.04 3.76
C VAL A 15 17.50 2.13 3.00
N SER A 16 17.59 3.36 3.53
CA SER A 16 18.37 4.50 3.01
C SER A 16 18.13 4.93 1.54
N GLY A 17 17.77 6.20 1.30
CA GLY A 17 17.70 6.82 -0.04
C GLY A 17 16.32 7.41 -0.40
N ASP A 18 16.02 7.49 -1.70
CA ASP A 18 14.87 8.24 -2.27
C ASP A 18 13.57 7.43 -2.48
N GLY A 19 13.43 6.22 -1.92
CA GLY A 19 12.25 5.35 -2.15
C GLY A 19 12.49 4.16 -3.10
N LEU A 20 11.51 3.26 -3.23
CA LEU A 20 11.53 2.18 -4.24
C LEU A 20 10.89 2.65 -5.56
N SER A 21 11.45 2.23 -6.71
CA SER A 21 10.79 2.45 -8.00
C SER A 21 9.51 1.61 -8.13
N GLY A 22 8.64 1.97 -9.08
CA GLY A 22 7.42 1.20 -9.35
C GLY A 22 7.71 -0.23 -9.82
N GLU A 23 8.77 -0.41 -10.61
CA GLU A 23 9.23 -1.73 -11.05
C GLU A 23 9.70 -2.58 -9.86
N ALA A 24 10.55 -2.03 -8.99
CA ALA A 24 11.04 -2.74 -7.81
C ALA A 24 9.90 -3.06 -6.82
N LEU A 25 8.92 -2.16 -6.68
CA LEU A 25 7.73 -2.43 -5.87
C LEU A 25 6.91 -3.58 -6.46
N CYS A 26 6.66 -3.57 -7.77
CA CYS A 26 5.92 -4.63 -8.46
C CYS A 26 6.66 -5.96 -8.41
N GLU A 27 7.99 -5.99 -8.49
CA GLU A 27 8.78 -7.20 -8.32
C GLU A 27 8.68 -7.75 -6.89
N ALA A 28 8.83 -6.87 -5.89
CA ALA A 28 8.73 -7.24 -4.48
C ALA A 28 7.33 -7.76 -4.10
N LEU A 29 6.28 -7.13 -4.63
CA LEU A 29 4.88 -7.50 -4.37
C LEU A 29 4.35 -8.58 -5.32
N GLY A 30 4.97 -8.83 -6.47
CA GLY A 30 4.47 -9.76 -7.49
C GLY A 30 4.41 -11.21 -7.00
N ASN A 31 5.26 -11.56 -6.03
CA ASN A 31 5.21 -12.86 -5.35
C ASN A 31 4.28 -12.87 -4.13
N PHE A 32 3.74 -11.71 -3.74
CA PHE A 32 2.86 -11.55 -2.60
C PHE A 32 1.40 -11.60 -3.04
N ARG A 33 0.87 -12.83 -3.16
CA ARG A 33 -0.55 -13.08 -3.45
C ARG A 33 -1.39 -12.90 -2.19
N LEU A 34 -1.55 -11.65 -1.75
CA LEU A 34 -2.26 -11.32 -0.52
C LEU A 34 -3.73 -11.77 -0.60
N GLU A 35 -4.34 -11.72 -1.79
CA GLU A 35 -5.71 -12.18 -2.01
C GLU A 35 -5.89 -13.69 -1.79
N ASP A 36 -4.85 -14.51 -2.02
CA ASP A 36 -4.92 -15.94 -1.71
C ASP A 36 -4.84 -16.17 -0.19
N ALA A 37 -4.04 -15.37 0.50
CA ALA A 37 -3.81 -15.48 1.94
C ALA A 37 -4.96 -14.89 2.78
N VAL A 38 -5.59 -13.83 2.29
CA VAL A 38 -6.62 -13.02 2.97
C VAL A 38 -7.70 -12.64 1.95
N PRO A 39 -8.58 -13.57 1.54
CA PRO A 39 -9.54 -13.34 0.45
C PRO A 39 -10.64 -12.32 0.77
N ASP A 40 -10.88 -12.06 2.06
CA ASP A 40 -11.80 -11.05 2.57
C ASP A 40 -11.09 -9.72 2.92
N LEU A 41 -9.87 -9.51 2.41
CA LEU A 41 -9.12 -8.27 2.66
C LEU A 41 -9.93 -7.04 2.23
N ASN A 42 -10.12 -6.14 3.18
CA ASN A 42 -10.71 -4.84 2.94
C ASN A 42 -9.75 -3.78 3.47
N ALA A 43 -9.20 -2.95 2.57
CA ALA A 43 -8.25 -1.89 2.94
C ALA A 43 -8.90 -0.79 3.82
N GLN A 44 -10.23 -0.65 3.77
CA GLN A 44 -11.01 0.40 4.44
C GLN A 44 -10.37 1.77 4.28
N GLN A 45 -10.28 2.25 3.04
CA GLN A 45 -9.77 3.58 2.72
C GLN A 45 -10.89 4.62 2.85
N TYR A 46 -10.67 5.70 3.59
CA TYR A 46 -11.62 6.78 3.85
C TYR A 46 -10.89 8.10 4.15
N ASP A 47 -11.65 9.18 4.39
CA ASP A 47 -11.08 10.49 4.77
C ASP A 47 -10.09 11.04 3.73
N PHE A 48 -10.49 10.97 2.45
CA PHE A 48 -9.74 11.55 1.35
C PHE A 48 -9.78 13.08 1.40
N ARG A 49 -8.62 13.72 1.37
CA ARG A 49 -8.49 15.19 1.39
C ARG A 49 -7.26 15.64 0.63
N THR A 50 -7.37 16.76 -0.07
CA THR A 50 -6.22 17.43 -0.67
C THR A 50 -5.37 18.09 0.41
N ASP A 51 -4.04 18.05 0.26
CA ASP A 51 -3.14 18.79 1.13
C ASP A 51 -3.31 20.31 0.92
N PRO A 52 -3.40 21.12 1.99
CA PRO A 52 -3.58 22.57 1.87
C PRO A 52 -2.32 23.34 1.41
N PHE A 53 -1.14 22.72 1.46
CA PHE A 53 0.15 23.30 1.09
C PHE A 53 0.76 22.67 -0.17
N GLU A 54 0.45 21.40 -0.44
CA GLU A 54 0.88 20.64 -1.62
C GLU A 54 -0.34 20.19 -2.45
N PRO A 55 -0.92 21.06 -3.32
CA PRO A 55 -2.21 20.80 -3.96
C PRO A 55 -2.30 19.52 -4.81
N ASN A 56 -1.16 18.98 -5.22
CA ASN A 56 -1.05 17.73 -5.96
C ASN A 56 -0.93 16.48 -5.07
N ARG A 57 -1.00 16.63 -3.74
CA ARG A 57 -1.05 15.53 -2.78
C ARG A 57 -2.47 15.31 -2.27
N VAL A 58 -2.91 14.05 -2.28
CA VAL A 58 -4.12 13.59 -1.63
C VAL A 58 -3.74 12.70 -0.46
N TRP A 59 -4.19 13.07 0.73
CA TRP A 59 -4.12 12.24 1.92
C TRP A 59 -5.37 11.38 2.03
N PHE A 60 -5.22 10.20 2.65
CA PHE A 60 -6.31 9.34 3.05
C PHE A 60 -5.94 8.54 4.29
N THR A 61 -6.95 8.03 4.98
CA THR A 61 -6.79 7.11 6.10
C THR A 61 -7.16 5.70 5.65
N ALA A 62 -6.42 4.70 6.10
CA ALA A 62 -6.71 3.28 5.88
C ALA A 62 -6.83 2.54 7.21
N ARG A 63 -7.70 1.53 7.28
CA ARG A 63 -7.86 0.66 8.46
C ARG A 63 -8.12 -0.79 8.03
N GLY A 64 -7.12 -1.38 7.40
CA GLY A 64 -7.24 -2.70 6.78
C GLY A 64 -7.78 -3.77 7.72
N THR A 65 -8.72 -4.59 7.23
CA THR A 65 -9.23 -5.77 7.94
C THR A 65 -9.18 -6.99 7.04
N GLY A 66 -9.06 -8.18 7.63
CA GLY A 66 -9.22 -9.44 6.89
C GLY A 66 -8.93 -10.65 7.75
N THR A 67 -9.22 -11.83 7.23
CA THR A 67 -9.06 -13.12 7.88
C THR A 67 -8.04 -13.95 7.12
N ASN A 68 -6.96 -14.37 7.79
CA ASN A 68 -5.93 -15.14 7.13
C ASN A 68 -6.33 -16.62 7.00
N THR A 69 -6.92 -16.98 5.86
CA THR A 69 -7.39 -18.33 5.53
C THR A 69 -6.47 -19.10 4.60
N GLY A 70 -5.52 -18.42 3.94
CA GLY A 70 -4.52 -19.03 3.07
C GLY A 70 -3.09 -18.91 3.62
N PRO A 71 -2.12 -19.61 3.03
CA PRO A 71 -0.72 -19.50 3.43
C PRO A 71 -0.16 -18.10 3.12
N VAL A 72 0.62 -17.54 4.04
CA VAL A 72 1.32 -16.26 3.84
C VAL A 72 2.73 -16.53 3.32
N PHE A 73 3.18 -15.79 2.30
CA PHE A 73 4.48 -15.97 1.64
C PHE A 73 4.74 -17.39 1.11
N GLY A 74 3.69 -18.19 0.89
CA GLY A 74 3.81 -19.58 0.44
C GLY A 74 4.49 -20.54 1.43
N VAL A 75 4.93 -20.06 2.60
CA VAL A 75 5.70 -20.83 3.58
C VAL A 75 5.08 -20.83 4.98
N LEU A 76 4.32 -19.79 5.33
CA LEU A 76 3.63 -19.74 6.62
C LEU A 76 2.21 -20.29 6.45
N PRO A 77 1.79 -21.29 7.24
CA PRO A 77 0.43 -21.82 7.15
C PRO A 77 -0.59 -20.75 7.54
N ALA A 78 -1.83 -20.92 7.06
CA ALA A 78 -2.95 -20.07 7.45
C ALA A 78 -3.12 -20.07 8.97
N SER A 79 -3.15 -18.89 9.57
CA SER A 79 -3.33 -18.73 11.01
C SER A 79 -4.79 -18.83 11.45
N GLY A 80 -5.74 -18.65 10.53
CA GLY A 80 -7.18 -18.59 10.81
C GLY A 80 -7.60 -17.37 11.62
N LYS A 81 -6.69 -16.42 11.88
CA LYS A 81 -6.95 -15.25 12.72
C LYS A 81 -7.49 -14.09 11.87
N ARG A 82 -8.41 -13.33 12.48
CA ARG A 82 -8.83 -12.04 11.97
C ARG A 82 -7.84 -10.95 12.38
N HIS A 83 -7.44 -10.15 11.42
CA HIS A 83 -6.62 -8.97 11.59
C HIS A 83 -7.48 -7.71 11.49
N GLU A 84 -7.21 -6.77 12.40
CA GLU A 84 -7.64 -5.38 12.28
C GLU A 84 -6.41 -4.48 12.41
N GLY A 85 -6.12 -3.73 11.36
CA GLY A 85 -5.04 -2.76 11.37
C GLY A 85 -5.39 -1.54 12.21
N PRO A 86 -4.39 -0.87 12.81
CA PRO A 86 -4.60 0.47 13.35
C PRO A 86 -4.92 1.45 12.20
N PRO A 87 -5.52 2.61 12.48
CA PRO A 87 -5.61 3.69 11.50
C PRO A 87 -4.22 4.08 10.98
N GLN A 88 -4.08 4.15 9.66
CA GLN A 88 -2.86 4.56 8.97
C GLN A 88 -3.14 5.77 8.09
N THR A 89 -2.36 6.84 8.25
CA THR A 89 -2.38 7.98 7.34
C THR A 89 -1.46 7.69 6.17
N ASN A 90 -1.99 7.78 4.95
CA ASN A 90 -1.28 7.55 3.71
C ASN A 90 -1.48 8.76 2.78
N SER A 91 -0.61 8.91 1.78
CA SER A 91 -0.81 9.90 0.73
C SER A 91 -0.39 9.38 -0.64
N LEU A 92 -0.91 10.03 -1.67
CA LEU A 92 -0.52 9.89 -3.05
C LEU A 92 -0.24 11.28 -3.61
N THR A 93 0.87 11.44 -4.31
CA THR A 93 1.19 12.65 -5.07
C THR A 93 0.91 12.39 -6.54
N PHE A 94 0.40 13.40 -7.25
CA PHE A 94 0.08 13.29 -8.68
C PHE A 94 0.89 14.28 -9.52
N ASN A 95 1.26 13.88 -10.73
CA ASN A 95 1.79 14.79 -11.75
C ASN A 95 0.67 15.48 -12.53
N GLU A 96 1.02 16.40 -13.44
CA GLU A 96 0.07 17.22 -14.22
C GLU A 96 -0.89 16.39 -15.10
N VAL A 97 -0.54 15.15 -15.42
CA VAL A 97 -1.37 14.23 -16.22
C VAL A 97 -2.13 13.21 -15.37
N GLY A 98 -2.09 13.33 -14.03
CA GLY A 98 -2.84 12.50 -13.10
C GLY A 98 -2.23 11.12 -12.80
N GLU A 99 -0.95 10.92 -13.08
CA GLU A 99 -0.22 9.72 -12.66
C GLU A 99 0.37 9.89 -11.26
N VAL A 100 0.50 8.79 -10.51
CA VAL A 100 1.08 8.80 -9.15
C VAL A 100 2.60 8.87 -9.23
N THR A 101 3.21 9.80 -8.48
CA THR A 101 4.66 10.00 -8.35
C THR A 101 5.15 9.68 -6.95
#